data_AF-A0A2R4MBL6-F1
#
_entry.id   AF-A0A2R4MBL6-F1
#
_cell.length_a   1.000
_cell.length_b   1.000
_cell.length_c   1.000
_cell.angle_alpha   90.00
_cell.angle_beta   90.00
_cell.angle_gamma   90.00
#
_symmetry.space_group_name_H-M   'P 1'
#
loop_
_entity.id
_entity.type
_entity.pdbx_description
1 polymer ?
#
loop_
_entity_poly.entity_id
_entity_poly.type
_entity_poly.pdbx_seq_one_letter_code
_entity_poly.pdbx_strand_id
1 'polypeptide(L)'
;MLKHLISVLAFVVVTFGVQGLSHFAINKAHYGKIAFMRADPILPLGISVMVVQGVIMSLALSLYSAHPSLLDGLLVSLTFGAFLGLYIALVEPSKYAVPSITSWTWVEASASLVQFSLYGLILGLVHQSLS
;
A
#
# COMPACT_ATOMS: atom_id res chain seq x y z
N MET A 1 11.12 18.78 5.70
CA MET A 1 9.64 18.87 5.81
C MET A 1 8.95 18.66 4.47
N LEU A 2 9.29 19.41 3.42
CA LEU A 2 8.67 19.26 2.10
C LEU A 2 8.74 17.82 1.53
N LYS A 3 9.89 17.14 1.65
CA LYS A 3 10.06 15.74 1.23
C LYS A 3 9.03 14.80 1.86
N HIS A 4 8.75 14.96 3.16
CA HIS A 4 7.76 14.13 3.85
C HIS A 4 6.34 14.40 3.36
N LEU A 5 5.98 15.68 3.18
CA LEU A 5 4.66 16.02 2.65
C LEU A 5 4.43 15.41 1.27
N ILE A 6 5.42 15.52 0.37
CA ILE A 6 5.32 14.95 -0.98
C ILE A 6 5.26 13.42 -0.91
N SER A 7 6.07 12.77 -0.07
CA SER A 7 5.98 11.31 0.12
C SER A 7 4.61 10.87 0.61
N VAL A 8 4.01 11.57 1.57
CA VAL A 8 2.67 11.25 2.08
C VAL A 8 1.62 11.37 0.98
N LEU A 9 1.61 12.49 0.25
CA LEU A 9 0.67 12.70 -0.85
C LEU A 9 0.87 11.65 -1.96
N ALA A 10 2.12 11.32 -2.28
CA ALA A 10 2.44 10.27 -3.24
C ALA A 10 1.90 8.91 -2.77
N PHE A 11 2.04 8.57 -1.49
CA PHE A 11 1.51 7.31 -0.97
C PHE A 11 -0.01 7.25 -1.06
N VAL A 12 -0.71 8.33 -0.73
CA VAL A 12 -2.17 8.42 -0.87
C VAL A 12 -2.58 8.20 -2.33
N VAL A 13 -1.94 8.91 -3.27
CA VAL A 13 -2.26 8.81 -4.70
C VAL A 13 -1.98 7.40 -5.24
N VAL A 14 -0.81 6.84 -4.94
CA VAL A 14 -0.42 5.49 -5.40
C VAL A 14 -1.34 4.43 -4.80
N THR A 15 -1.63 4.50 -3.50
CA THR A 15 -2.50 3.53 -2.83
C THR A 15 -3.92 3.61 -3.36
N PHE A 16 -4.48 4.81 -3.50
CA PHE A 16 -5.81 4.97 -4.06
C PHE A 16 -5.86 4.51 -5.53
N GLY A 17 -4.82 4.83 -6.32
CA GLY A 17 -4.71 4.43 -7.71
C GLY A 17 -4.55 2.92 -7.93
N VAL A 18 -3.84 2.22 -7.04
CA VAL A 18 -3.60 0.77 -7.16
C VAL A 18 -4.69 -0.02 -6.42
N GLN A 19 -4.80 0.17 -5.10
CA GLN A 19 -5.74 -0.60 -4.29
C GLN A 19 -7.18 -0.16 -4.51
N GLY A 20 -7.44 1.14 -4.61
CA GLY A 20 -8.78 1.64 -4.93
C GLY A 20 -9.26 1.13 -6.29
N LEU A 21 -8.40 1.14 -7.32
CA LEU A 21 -8.75 0.59 -8.63
C LEU A 21 -8.95 -0.93 -8.59
N SER A 22 -8.09 -1.66 -7.87
CA SER A 22 -8.26 -3.10 -7.66
C SER A 22 -9.62 -3.41 -7.04
N HIS A 23 -9.97 -2.73 -5.94
CA HIS A 23 -11.18 -3.01 -5.16
C HIS A 23 -12.46 -2.55 -5.84
N PHE A 24 -12.46 -1.35 -6.43
CA PHE A 24 -13.68 -0.71 -6.91
C PHE A 24 -13.95 -0.92 -8.41
N ALA A 25 -12.95 -1.27 -9.20
CA ALA A 25 -13.09 -1.42 -10.65
C ALA A 25 -12.70 -2.81 -11.15
N ILE A 26 -11.42 -3.20 -11.01
CA ILE A 26 -10.87 -4.40 -11.66
C ILE A 26 -11.46 -5.67 -11.06
N ASN A 27 -11.46 -5.78 -9.73
CA ASN A 27 -11.87 -6.98 -9.01
C ASN A 27 -13.23 -6.78 -8.29
N LYS A 28 -14.05 -5.84 -8.75
CA LYS A 28 -15.35 -5.52 -8.12
C LYS A 28 -16.24 -6.76 -7.93
N ALA A 29 -16.28 -7.64 -8.93
CA ALA A 29 -17.06 -8.89 -8.86
C ALA A 29 -16.47 -9.93 -7.90
N HIS A 30 -15.15 -9.90 -7.67
CA HIS A 30 -14.49 -10.73 -6.66
C HIS A 30 -14.90 -10.27 -5.26
N TYR A 31 -14.77 -8.98 -4.96
CA TYR A 31 -15.14 -8.42 -3.65
C TYR A 31 -16.65 -8.43 -3.39
N GLY A 32 -17.49 -8.26 -4.42
CA GLY A 32 -18.95 -8.30 -4.27
C GLY A 32 -19.52 -9.66 -3.85
N LYS A 33 -18.72 -10.74 -3.93
CA LYS A 33 -19.11 -12.09 -3.46
C LYS A 33 -18.78 -12.32 -1.98
N ILE A 34 -18.15 -11.35 -1.33
CA ILE A 34 -17.63 -11.49 0.02
C ILE A 34 -18.66 -10.96 1.02
N ALA A 35 -19.42 -11.87 1.63
CA ALA A 35 -20.62 -11.55 2.40
C ALA A 35 -20.39 -10.70 3.67
N PHE A 36 -19.18 -10.70 4.23
CA PHE A 36 -18.88 -9.93 5.46
C PHE A 36 -18.44 -8.48 5.17
N MET A 37 -18.17 -8.13 3.91
CA MET A 37 -17.73 -6.80 3.52
C MET A 37 -18.90 -5.82 3.62
N ARG A 38 -18.58 -4.58 4.01
CA ARG A 38 -19.56 -3.48 3.93
C ARG A 38 -19.90 -3.21 2.47
N ALA A 39 -21.16 -2.87 2.20
CA ALA A 39 -21.58 -2.41 0.87
C ALA A 39 -20.82 -1.14 0.45
N ASP A 40 -20.70 -0.18 1.37
CA ASP A 40 -19.99 1.07 1.15
C ASP A 40 -18.73 1.17 2.03
N PRO A 41 -17.57 1.49 1.43
CA PRO A 41 -16.34 1.72 2.16
C PRO A 41 -16.43 3.00 3.00
N ILE A 42 -15.83 2.99 4.19
CA ILE A 42 -15.67 4.21 5.00
C ILE A 42 -14.41 4.93 4.50
N LEU A 43 -14.55 5.70 3.41
CA LEU A 43 -13.44 6.41 2.76
C LEU A 43 -12.55 7.23 3.72
N PRO A 44 -13.10 7.95 4.72
CA PRO A 44 -12.27 8.67 5.68
C PRO A 44 -11.24 7.78 6.40
N LEU A 45 -11.62 6.56 6.81
CA LEU A 45 -10.69 5.63 7.46
C LEU A 45 -9.60 5.16 6.50
N GLY A 46 -9.96 4.90 5.24
CA GLY A 46 -9.00 4.54 4.19
C GLY A 46 -7.97 5.64 3.94
N ILE A 47 -8.43 6.89 3.80
CA ILE A 47 -7.52 8.04 3.59
C ILE A 47 -6.67 8.28 4.84
N SER A 48 -7.25 8.18 6.04
CA SER A 48 -6.50 8.36 7.29
C SER A 48 -5.35 7.35 7.43
N VAL A 49 -5.59 6.07 7.16
CA VAL A 49 -4.52 5.06 7.25
C VAL A 49 -3.46 5.28 6.18
N MET A 50 -3.84 5.70 4.97
CA MET A 50 -2.87 6.06 3.92
C MET A 50 -1.95 7.19 4.39
N VAL A 51 -2.52 8.27 4.95
CA VAL A 51 -1.71 9.38 5.47
C VAL A 51 -0.71 8.90 6.52
N VAL A 52 -1.17 8.12 7.51
CA VAL A 52 -0.31 7.61 8.59
C VAL A 52 0.79 6.69 8.06
N GLN A 53 0.45 5.75 7.17
CA GLN A 53 1.43 4.83 6.57
C GLN A 53 2.46 5.58 5.70
N GLY A 54 2.02 6.58 4.94
CA GLY A 54 2.92 7.47 4.17
C GLY A 54 3.90 8.20 5.08
N VAL A 55 3.42 8.73 6.23
CA VAL A 55 4.28 9.37 7.24
C VAL A 55 5.29 8.37 7.79
N ILE A 56 4.84 7.20 8.22
CA ILE A 56 5.69 6.15 8.80
C ILE A 56 6.82 5.80 7.85
N MET A 57 6.51 5.47 6.59
CA MET A 57 7.54 5.07 5.62
C MET A 57 8.46 6.22 5.24
N SER A 58 7.94 7.44 5.17
CA SER A 58 8.76 8.61 4.88
C SER A 58 9.77 8.91 5.99
N LEU A 59 9.35 8.78 7.25
CA LEU A 59 10.25 8.92 8.40
C LEU A 59 11.22 7.74 8.49
N ALA A 60 10.75 6.52 8.24
CA ALA A 60 11.58 5.32 8.25
C ALA A 60 12.75 5.43 7.27
N LEU A 61 12.53 5.95 6.05
CA LEU A 61 13.62 6.18 5.10
C LEU A 61 14.65 7.20 5.62
N SER A 62 14.19 8.31 6.20
CA SER A 62 15.08 9.32 6.77
C SER A 62 15.87 8.84 7.99
N LEU A 63 15.34 7.87 8.73
CA LEU A 63 16.05 7.20 9.84
C LEU A 63 17.00 6.11 9.34
N TYR A 64 16.66 5.45 8.24
CA TYR A 64 17.44 4.37 7.65
C TYR A 64 18.71 4.86 6.95
N SER A 65 18.63 5.98 6.22
CA SER A 65 19.75 6.52 5.45
C SER A 65 19.84 8.03 5.53
N ALA A 66 21.05 8.54 5.83
CA ALA A 66 21.36 9.97 5.81
C ALA A 66 21.40 10.55 4.38
N HIS A 67 21.72 9.70 3.40
CA HIS A 67 21.76 10.04 1.98
C HIS A 67 20.94 9.02 1.18
N PRO A 68 19.59 9.10 1.23
CA PRO A 68 18.72 8.12 0.61
C PRO A 68 18.94 7.99 -0.90
N SER A 69 19.04 6.74 -1.35
CA SER A 69 19.04 6.35 -2.75
C SER A 69 17.66 5.83 -3.18
N LEU A 70 17.49 5.62 -4.49
CA LEU A 70 16.31 4.96 -5.05
C LEU A 70 16.08 3.56 -4.45
N LEU A 71 17.18 2.80 -4.27
CA LEU A 71 17.13 1.45 -3.72
C LEU A 71 16.66 1.47 -2.25
N ASP A 72 17.09 2.45 -1.47
CA ASP A 72 16.67 2.58 -0.06
C ASP A 72 15.15 2.82 0.04
N GLY A 73 14.60 3.67 -0.83
CA GLY A 73 13.16 3.88 -0.92
C GLY A 73 12.38 2.61 -1.29
N LEU A 74 12.88 1.84 -2.26
CA LEU A 74 12.33 0.54 -2.61
C LEU A 74 12.38 -0.45 -1.45
N LEU A 75 13.54 -0.59 -0.78
CA LEU A 75 13.72 -1.51 0.33
C LEU A 75 12.80 -1.19 1.50
N VAL A 76 12.72 0.07 1.90
CA VAL A 76 11.82 0.51 2.99
C VAL A 76 10.37 0.21 2.62
N SER A 77 9.93 0.67 1.44
CA SER A 77 8.54 0.49 0.99
C SER A 77 8.16 -0.98 0.85
N LEU A 78 9.00 -1.80 0.22
CA LEU A 78 8.75 -3.23 0.05
C LEU A 78 8.79 -4.00 1.37
N THR A 79 9.57 -3.58 2.35
CA THR A 79 9.59 -4.22 3.67
C THR A 79 8.27 -4.02 4.40
N PHE A 80 7.78 -2.78 4.48
CA PHE A 80 6.46 -2.49 5.04
C PHE A 80 5.34 -3.13 4.21
N GLY A 81 5.50 -3.13 2.88
CA GLY A 81 4.57 -3.75 1.96
C GLY A 81 4.49 -5.26 2.08
N ALA A 82 5.62 -5.95 2.30
CA ALA A 82 5.65 -7.37 2.57
C ALA A 82 4.99 -7.67 3.92
N PHE A 83 5.31 -6.89 4.96
CA PHE A 83 4.71 -7.05 6.29
C PHE A 83 3.18 -6.96 6.25
N LEU A 84 2.64 -5.91 5.62
CA LEU A 84 1.19 -5.71 5.52
C LEU A 84 0.54 -6.62 4.46
N GLY A 85 1.09 -6.65 3.26
CA GLY A 85 0.54 -7.36 2.11
C GLY A 85 0.47 -8.87 2.33
N LEU A 86 1.48 -9.47 2.98
CA LEU A 86 1.42 -10.91 3.32
C LEU A 86 0.35 -11.19 4.37
N TYR A 87 0.16 -10.30 5.35
CA TYR A 87 -0.92 -10.45 6.32
C TYR A 87 -2.28 -10.46 5.61
N ILE A 88 -2.53 -9.49 4.71
CA ILE A 88 -3.78 -9.41 3.96
C ILE A 88 -3.95 -10.63 3.04
N ALA A 89 -2.92 -10.97 2.26
CA ALA A 89 -3.02 -12.02 1.26
C ALA A 89 -3.11 -13.45 1.85
N LEU A 90 -2.54 -13.70 3.03
CA LEU A 90 -2.45 -15.05 3.60
C LEU A 90 -3.27 -15.25 4.88
N VAL A 91 -3.38 -14.23 5.73
CA VAL A 91 -4.06 -14.35 7.04
C VAL A 91 -5.53 -13.99 6.95
N GLU A 92 -5.92 -13.02 6.12
CA GLU A 92 -7.35 -12.70 5.94
C GLU A 92 -8.19 -13.86 5.38
N PRO A 93 -7.76 -14.63 4.37
CA PRO A 93 -8.56 -15.74 3.87
C PRO A 93 -8.60 -16.94 4.83
N SER A 94 -7.82 -16.94 5.93
CA SER A 94 -7.96 -17.92 7.02
C SER A 94 -8.97 -17.50 8.08
N LYS A 95 -9.30 -16.21 8.16
CA LYS A 95 -10.31 -15.64 9.07
C LYS A 95 -11.67 -15.51 8.39
N TYR A 96 -11.68 -15.26 7.09
CA TYR A 96 -12.87 -14.91 6.35
C TYR A 96 -13.24 -15.98 5.32
N ALA A 97 -14.54 -16.22 5.16
CA ALA A 97 -15.07 -17.12 4.14
C ALA A 97 -15.00 -16.45 2.75
N VAL A 98 -13.80 -16.42 2.16
CA VAL A 98 -13.58 -15.95 0.80
C VAL A 98 -13.95 -17.03 -0.22
N PRO A 99 -14.50 -16.68 -1.40
CA PRO A 99 -14.91 -17.68 -2.40
C PRO A 99 -13.76 -18.53 -2.95
N SER A 100 -12.54 -17.99 -2.96
CA SER A 100 -11.33 -18.71 -3.37
C SER A 100 -10.11 -18.09 -2.69
N ILE A 101 -9.43 -18.88 -1.85
CA ILE A 101 -8.20 -18.47 -1.17
C ILE A 101 -7.13 -18.11 -2.20
N THR A 102 -6.92 -18.94 -3.21
CA THR A 102 -5.92 -18.71 -4.26
C THR A 102 -6.19 -17.42 -5.03
N SER A 103 -7.45 -17.16 -5.42
CA SER A 103 -7.81 -15.92 -6.10
C SER A 103 -7.60 -14.70 -5.21
N TRP A 104 -7.99 -14.79 -3.94
CA TRP A 104 -7.79 -13.72 -2.95
C TRP A 104 -6.30 -13.40 -2.80
N THR A 105 -5.49 -14.42 -2.51
CA THR A 105 -4.04 -14.27 -2.31
C THR A 105 -3.38 -13.63 -3.53
N TRP A 106 -3.74 -14.07 -4.75
CA TRP A 106 -3.18 -13.46 -5.96
C TRP A 106 -3.56 -12.00 -6.14
N VAL A 107 -4.84 -11.65 -5.95
CA VAL A 107 -5.31 -10.27 -6.10
C VAL A 107 -4.62 -9.36 -5.08
N GLU A 108 -4.64 -9.74 -3.81
CA GLU A 108 -4.07 -8.92 -2.73
C GLU A 108 -2.54 -8.83 -2.79
N ALA A 109 -1.85 -9.93 -3.07
CA ALA A 109 -0.39 -9.93 -3.16
C ALA A 109 0.10 -9.14 -4.37
N SER A 110 -0.56 -9.28 -5.53
CA SER A 110 -0.17 -8.55 -6.74
C SER A 110 -0.42 -7.05 -6.60
N ALA A 111 -1.59 -6.65 -6.07
CA ALA A 111 -1.90 -5.25 -5.86
C ALA A 111 -0.97 -4.62 -4.81
N SER A 112 -0.66 -5.33 -3.72
CA SER A 112 0.31 -4.89 -2.72
C SER A 112 1.70 -4.73 -3.34
N LEU A 113 2.19 -5.73 -4.08
CA LEU A 113 3.51 -5.67 -4.72
C LEU A 113 3.61 -4.45 -5.66
N VAL A 114 2.61 -4.24 -6.53
CA VAL A 114 2.56 -3.09 -7.44
C VAL A 114 2.55 -1.77 -6.67
N GLN A 115 1.69 -1.63 -5.65
CA GLN A 115 1.59 -0.42 -4.84
C GLN A 115 2.93 -0.07 -4.20
N PHE A 116 3.54 -1.01 -3.48
CA PHE A 116 4.75 -0.75 -2.71
C PHE A 116 6.00 -0.64 -3.58
N SER A 117 6.05 -1.30 -4.74
CA SER A 117 7.10 -1.04 -5.75
C SER A 117 6.98 0.37 -6.32
N LEU A 118 5.80 0.79 -6.79
CA LEU A 118 5.60 2.12 -7.36
C LEU A 118 5.87 3.22 -6.33
N TYR A 119 5.35 3.07 -5.12
CA TYR A 119 5.60 4.02 -4.05
C TYR A 119 7.07 4.04 -3.64
N GLY A 120 7.74 2.89 -3.55
CA GLY A 120 9.15 2.82 -3.17
C GLY A 120 10.06 3.57 -4.13
N LEU A 121 9.79 3.49 -5.44
CA LEU A 121 10.48 4.30 -6.45
C LEU A 121 10.29 5.79 -6.20
N ILE A 122 9.05 6.25 -6.01
CA ILE A 122 8.75 7.65 -5.78
C ILE A 122 9.36 8.13 -4.46
N LEU A 123 9.27 7.33 -3.40
CA LEU A 123 9.82 7.62 -2.09
C LEU A 123 11.34 7.86 -2.16
N GLY A 124 12.06 6.96 -2.83
CA GLY A 124 13.50 7.09 -3.04
C GLY A 124 13.86 8.34 -3.84
N LEU A 125 13.18 8.58 -4.97
CA LEU A 125 13.40 9.77 -5.81
C LEU A 125 13.16 11.08 -5.04
N VAL A 126 12.08 11.16 -4.27
CA VAL A 126 11.72 12.36 -3.49
C VAL A 126 12.76 12.65 -2.42
N HIS A 127 13.22 11.63 -1.69
CA HIS A 127 14.20 11.82 -0.61
C HIS A 127 15.62 12.04 -1.12
N GLN A 128 15.95 11.51 -2.29
CA GLN A 128 17.21 11.78 -2.98
C GLN A 128 17.26 13.21 -3.53
N SER A 129 16.17 13.69 -4.12
CA SER A 129 16.13 15.00 -4.81
C SER A 129 15.97 16.19 -3.86
N LEU A 130 15.36 15.96 -2.70
CA LEU A 130 15.07 16.98 -1.69
C LEU A 130 15.87 16.75 -0.40
N SER A 131 17.03 16.09 -0.53
CA SER A 131 17.88 15.63 0.57
C SER A 131 18.19 16.73 1.56
#